data_AF-A0A8I3WLN5-F1
#
_entry.id   AF-A0A8I3WLN5-F1
#
_cell.length_a   1.000
_cell.length_b   1.000
_cell.length_c   1.000
_cell.angle_alpha   90.00
_cell.angle_beta   90.00
_cell.angle_gamma   90.00
#
_symmetry.space_group_name_H-M   'P 1'
#
loop_
_entity.id
_entity.type
_entity.pdbx_description
1 polymer ?
#
loop_
_entity_poly.entity_id
_entity_poly.type
_entity_poly.pdbx_seq_one_letter_code
_entity_poly.pdbx_strand_id
1 'polypeptide(L)'
;MSTLQQFTSLALTTRFFSLRWKLCDMKLTACGGTAKHPSSFLSSAEGGVKKEGRSRDAKKRNLAKKGKKGSFLRATPADCIIVDSDNFKFIVDPYEEAQGPEMLTPVSITHEILERFQDTFTSRWVGHLGSQQFPSQAQWEQALGSCSGFFFYGMECFLSHILVERLVAMNLQECQVLVVLDLARSYQSMKRHKQSLEHRSASKPSLEDPVNMAILLSLVGVKSILANQWSTLLQDNALRASVLWENLLAVGKPVGETVRLLQEMAGDEAVNQDEASQTLKDKMLLLLQPQLQSSKLLPTTLNLVLYGLPHQAVG
;
A
#
# COMPACT_ATOMS: atom_id res chain seq x y z
N MET A 1 -33.83 -1.00 8.28
CA MET A 1 -33.09 -0.91 7.00
C MET A 1 -31.70 -1.49 7.24
N SER A 2 -31.26 -2.46 6.45
CA SER A 2 -29.96 -3.11 6.67
C SER A 2 -28.82 -2.13 6.38
N THR A 3 -27.70 -2.25 7.10
CA THR A 3 -26.49 -1.43 6.93
C THR A 3 -26.06 -1.37 5.45
N LEU A 4 -26.23 -2.47 4.72
CA LEU A 4 -25.96 -2.59 3.29
C LEU A 4 -26.82 -1.65 2.42
N GLN A 5 -28.10 -1.44 2.74
CA GLN A 5 -28.98 -0.52 2.00
C GLN A 5 -28.62 0.96 2.24
N GLN A 6 -28.10 1.29 3.42
CA GLN A 6 -27.60 2.64 3.68
C GLN A 6 -26.28 2.89 2.93
N PHE A 7 -25.40 1.89 2.85
CA PHE A 7 -24.16 1.98 2.08
C PHE A 7 -24.39 2.14 0.59
N THR A 8 -25.30 1.35 0.00
CA THR A 8 -25.60 1.49 -1.43
C THR A 8 -26.22 2.86 -1.73
N SER A 9 -27.13 3.34 -0.88
CA SER A 9 -27.75 4.66 -1.02
C SER A 9 -26.72 5.81 -0.92
N LEU A 10 -25.82 5.77 0.07
CA LEU A 10 -24.78 6.79 0.25
C LEU A 10 -23.73 6.75 -0.87
N ALA A 11 -23.30 5.55 -1.27
CA ALA A 11 -22.34 5.38 -2.37
C ALA A 11 -22.93 5.79 -3.73
N LEU A 12 -24.21 5.46 -4.01
CA LEU A 12 -24.89 5.89 -5.22
C LEU A 12 -25.06 7.42 -5.24
N THR A 13 -25.53 8.01 -4.15
CA THR A 13 -25.72 9.46 -4.06
C THR A 13 -24.39 10.19 -4.25
N THR A 14 -23.32 9.72 -3.58
CA THR A 14 -21.99 10.35 -3.67
C THR A 14 -21.34 10.14 -5.05
N ARG A 15 -21.52 8.98 -5.68
CA ARG A 15 -21.08 8.76 -7.07
C ARG A 15 -21.82 9.68 -8.05
N PHE A 16 -23.12 9.90 -7.87
CA PHE A 16 -23.88 10.87 -8.67
C PHE A 16 -23.34 12.30 -8.52
N PHE A 17 -22.97 12.72 -7.30
CA PHE A 17 -22.34 14.02 -7.07
C PHE A 17 -20.92 14.11 -7.64
N SER A 18 -20.11 13.06 -7.54
CA SER A 18 -18.75 12.98 -8.12
C SER A 18 -18.77 13.01 -9.66
N LEU A 19 -19.73 12.32 -10.30
CA LEU A 19 -19.97 12.43 -11.74
C LEU A 19 -20.40 13.85 -12.15
N ARG A 20 -21.23 14.51 -11.34
CA ARG A 20 -21.63 15.91 -11.57
C ARG A 20 -20.46 16.87 -11.43
N TRP A 21 -19.54 16.63 -10.50
CA TRP A 21 -18.31 17.41 -10.34
C TRP A 21 -17.37 17.24 -11.54
N LYS A 22 -17.12 15.99 -11.97
CA LYS A 22 -16.32 15.72 -13.19
C LYS A 22 -16.92 16.35 -14.44
N LEU A 23 -18.24 16.39 -14.57
CA LEU A 23 -18.91 17.11 -15.67
C LEU A 23 -18.75 18.64 -15.59
N CYS A 24 -18.68 19.20 -14.37
CA CYS A 24 -18.43 20.63 -14.18
C CYS A 24 -16.99 21.02 -14.56
N ASP A 25 -15.99 20.23 -14.14
CA ASP A 25 -14.59 20.45 -14.54
C ASP A 25 -14.40 20.34 -16.05
N MET A 26 -15.05 19.35 -16.69
CA MET A 26 -14.98 19.19 -18.15
C MET A 26 -15.64 20.34 -18.92
N LYS A 27 -16.60 21.05 -18.32
CA LYS A 27 -17.20 22.27 -18.89
C LYS A 27 -16.33 23.52 -18.66
N LEU A 28 -15.55 23.58 -17.59
CA LEU A 28 -14.61 24.68 -17.34
C LEU A 28 -13.42 24.64 -18.31
N THR A 29 -12.93 23.46 -18.68
CA THR A 29 -11.84 23.31 -19.67
C THR A 29 -12.27 23.62 -21.11
N ALA A 30 -13.58 23.57 -21.42
CA ALA A 30 -14.11 23.86 -22.76
C ALA A 30 -14.40 25.36 -23.01
N CYS A 31 -14.36 26.21 -21.98
CA CYS A 31 -14.58 27.66 -22.06
C CYS A 31 -13.26 28.42 -21.91
N GLY A 32 -12.37 28.32 -22.90
CA GLY A 32 -11.10 29.05 -22.91
C GLY A 32 -10.47 29.12 -24.29
N GLY A 33 -11.06 29.93 -25.18
CA GLY A 33 -10.55 30.16 -26.53
C GLY A 33 -10.13 31.61 -26.80
N THR A 34 -8.94 31.74 -27.39
CA THR A 34 -8.47 32.75 -28.36
C THR A 34 -7.81 34.06 -27.89
N ALA A 35 -6.55 34.26 -28.32
CA ALA A 35 -6.05 35.49 -28.96
C ALA A 35 -4.72 35.24 -29.70
N LYS A 36 -4.58 35.85 -30.89
CA LYS A 36 -3.45 35.78 -31.85
C LYS A 36 -2.52 37.01 -31.73
N HIS A 37 -1.24 36.79 -32.09
CA HIS A 37 -0.06 37.61 -32.52
C HIS A 37 -0.29 38.98 -33.24
N PRO A 38 0.73 39.80 -33.72
CA PRO A 38 2.21 39.61 -33.92
C PRO A 38 3.16 40.85 -33.74
N SER A 39 4.50 40.69 -33.95
CA SER A 39 5.46 41.57 -34.70
C SER A 39 6.95 41.28 -34.32
N SER A 40 7.78 40.68 -35.20
CA SER A 40 8.81 41.24 -36.15
C SER A 40 10.07 41.84 -35.46
N PHE A 41 11.34 41.51 -35.78
CA PHE A 41 12.04 41.60 -37.07
C PHE A 41 13.43 40.86 -37.07
N LEU A 42 13.80 40.31 -38.25
CA LEU A 42 15.11 40.20 -38.96
C LEU A 42 16.42 39.83 -38.22
N SER A 43 17.44 39.18 -38.80
CA SER A 43 17.68 38.23 -39.91
C SER A 43 19.20 38.12 -40.09
N SER A 44 19.75 36.92 -40.30
CA SER A 44 20.80 36.53 -41.28
C SER A 44 21.12 35.05 -41.02
N ALA A 45 20.88 34.04 -41.88
CA ALA A 45 21.33 33.79 -43.26
C ALA A 45 22.88 33.80 -43.33
N GLU A 46 23.63 32.80 -43.79
CA GLU A 46 23.47 31.60 -44.66
C GLU A 46 24.55 30.57 -44.19
N GLY A 47 24.62 29.27 -44.50
CA GLY A 47 24.21 28.38 -45.60
C GLY A 47 24.59 26.93 -45.18
N GLY A 48 23.90 25.84 -45.55
CA GLY A 48 23.85 25.24 -46.89
C GLY A 48 25.17 24.51 -47.21
N VAL A 49 25.29 23.23 -47.55
CA VAL A 49 24.38 22.27 -48.21
C VAL A 49 24.96 20.83 -48.08
N LYS A 50 24.05 19.87 -47.87
CA LYS A 50 23.92 18.45 -48.31
C LYS A 50 25.12 17.68 -48.90
N LYS A 51 25.18 16.38 -48.57
CA LYS A 51 24.96 15.31 -49.58
C LYS A 51 24.57 13.94 -48.98
N GLU A 52 23.60 13.31 -49.65
CA GLU A 52 23.07 11.95 -49.46
C GLU A 52 24.07 10.83 -49.81
N GLY A 53 23.79 9.61 -49.33
CA GLY A 53 24.45 8.38 -49.80
C GLY A 53 23.85 7.06 -49.27
N ARG A 54 22.79 6.60 -49.94
CA ARG A 54 22.15 5.26 -50.01
C ARG A 54 22.88 3.98 -49.48
N SER A 55 22.04 3.11 -48.87
CA SER A 55 21.83 1.66 -49.17
C SER A 55 22.54 0.54 -48.35
N ARG A 56 21.68 -0.21 -47.63
CA ARG A 56 21.57 -1.69 -47.39
C ARG A 56 22.85 -2.52 -47.22
N ASP A 57 22.96 -3.23 -46.10
CA ASP A 57 22.79 -4.71 -46.10
C ASP A 57 22.63 -5.32 -44.70
N ALA A 58 21.82 -6.38 -44.65
CA ALA A 58 21.46 -7.15 -43.47
C ALA A 58 22.59 -8.12 -43.06
N LYS A 59 22.89 -8.20 -41.75
CA LYS A 59 23.60 -9.36 -41.19
C LYS A 59 23.13 -9.67 -39.77
N LYS A 60 22.26 -10.68 -39.67
CA LYS A 60 22.01 -11.46 -38.45
C LYS A 60 23.35 -11.90 -37.85
N ARG A 61 23.60 -11.64 -36.58
CA ARG A 61 24.50 -12.47 -35.76
C ARG A 61 24.05 -12.51 -34.31
N ASN A 62 23.98 -13.74 -33.82
CA ASN A 62 23.37 -14.20 -32.59
C ASN A 62 24.10 -13.77 -31.31
N LEU A 63 23.32 -13.82 -30.22
CA LEU A 63 23.67 -14.16 -28.83
C LEU A 63 25.13 -14.00 -28.39
N ALA A 64 25.34 -13.06 -27.47
CA ALA A 64 26.37 -13.20 -26.45
C ALA A 64 25.86 -12.64 -25.11
N LYS A 65 25.63 -13.55 -24.17
CA LYS A 65 25.48 -13.33 -22.73
C LYS A 65 26.58 -12.40 -22.20
N LYS A 66 26.21 -11.32 -21.51
CA LYS A 66 26.88 -10.74 -20.33
C LYS A 66 26.03 -9.54 -19.83
N GLY A 67 25.63 -9.40 -18.57
CA GLY A 67 25.98 -10.16 -17.36
C GLY A 67 24.78 -10.31 -16.44
N LYS A 68 24.71 -11.48 -15.81
CA LYS A 68 23.92 -11.71 -14.60
C LYS A 68 24.51 -10.84 -13.50
N LYS A 69 23.84 -9.74 -13.14
CA LYS A 69 23.97 -9.15 -11.81
C LYS A 69 23.05 -9.96 -10.91
N GLY A 70 23.57 -10.45 -9.79
CA GLY A 70 22.93 -11.44 -8.92
C GLY A 70 21.57 -10.97 -8.43
N SER A 71 20.53 -11.37 -9.15
CA SER A 71 19.17 -11.47 -8.65
C SER A 71 18.95 -12.96 -8.49
N PHE A 72 18.73 -13.40 -7.24
CA PHE A 72 18.09 -14.69 -7.03
C PHE A 72 16.86 -14.73 -7.94
N LEU A 73 16.70 -15.80 -8.72
CA LEU A 73 15.62 -15.91 -9.69
C LEU A 73 14.29 -15.85 -8.95
N ARG A 74 13.71 -14.66 -8.89
CA ARG A 74 12.37 -14.44 -8.36
C ARG A 74 11.39 -15.19 -9.25
N ALA A 75 10.76 -16.23 -8.71
CA ALA A 75 9.85 -17.10 -9.44
C ALA A 75 8.40 -16.71 -9.14
N THR A 76 7.95 -15.59 -9.71
CA THR A 76 6.53 -15.24 -9.66
C THR A 76 5.74 -16.17 -10.59
N PRO A 77 4.69 -16.86 -10.10
CA PRO A 77 3.88 -17.75 -10.93
C PRO A 77 3.29 -17.04 -12.16
N ALA A 78 3.24 -17.74 -13.30
CA ALA A 78 2.87 -17.15 -14.59
C ALA A 78 1.40 -16.71 -14.69
N ASP A 79 0.55 -17.21 -13.80
CA ASP A 79 -0.87 -16.90 -13.67
C ASP A 79 -1.16 -15.69 -12.76
N CYS A 80 -0.14 -15.10 -12.14
CA CYS A 80 -0.31 -13.96 -11.26
C CYS A 80 -0.56 -12.65 -12.02
N ILE A 81 -1.48 -11.84 -11.50
CA ILE A 81 -1.65 -10.45 -11.91
C ILE A 81 -0.50 -9.64 -11.30
N ILE A 82 0.33 -9.07 -12.17
CA ILE A 82 1.47 -8.26 -11.72
C ILE A 82 0.98 -6.88 -11.30
N VAL A 83 1.41 -6.49 -10.10
CA VAL A 83 1.18 -5.17 -9.51
C VAL A 83 2.48 -4.39 -9.59
N ASP A 84 2.46 -3.24 -10.26
CA ASP A 84 3.60 -2.36 -10.40
C ASP A 84 4.16 -1.95 -9.03
N SER A 85 5.35 -2.45 -8.72
CA SER A 85 6.06 -2.18 -7.48
C SER A 85 6.60 -0.75 -7.41
N ASP A 86 6.81 -0.07 -8.54
CA ASP A 86 7.43 1.26 -8.55
C ASP A 86 6.48 2.36 -8.10
N ASN A 87 5.18 2.15 -8.29
CA ASN A 87 4.14 3.13 -7.95
C ASN A 87 3.44 2.78 -6.62
N PHE A 88 4.20 2.30 -5.64
CA PHE A 88 3.71 2.12 -4.28
C PHE A 88 3.82 3.41 -3.48
N LYS A 89 2.80 3.64 -2.65
CA LYS A 89 2.77 4.77 -1.72
C LYS A 89 2.51 4.28 -0.31
N PHE A 90 2.93 5.07 0.67
CA PHE A 90 2.74 4.68 2.07
C PHE A 90 2.43 5.86 2.97
N ILE A 91 1.73 5.56 4.07
CA ILE A 91 1.56 6.46 5.20
C ILE A 91 1.80 5.63 6.46
N VAL A 92 2.84 5.99 7.19
CA VAL A 92 3.35 5.22 8.33
C VAL A 92 3.45 6.11 9.56
N ASP A 93 2.84 5.61 10.63
CA ASP A 93 2.72 6.21 11.96
C ASP A 93 2.54 7.74 11.95
N PRO A 94 1.40 8.27 11.44
CA PRO A 94 1.19 9.71 11.31
C PRO A 94 1.29 10.52 12.60
N TYR A 95 1.13 9.86 13.75
CA TYR A 95 1.22 10.48 15.07
C TYR A 95 2.58 10.25 15.76
N GLU A 96 3.43 9.36 15.21
CA GLU A 96 4.72 8.93 15.77
C GLU A 96 4.69 8.71 17.29
N GLU A 97 3.72 7.92 17.73
CA GLU A 97 3.44 7.71 19.14
C GLU A 97 3.67 6.26 19.59
N ALA A 98 4.22 5.44 18.69
CA ALA A 98 4.64 4.08 19.00
C ALA A 98 5.66 4.11 20.14
N GLN A 99 5.34 3.43 21.25
CA GLN A 99 6.27 3.19 22.34
C GLN A 99 6.73 1.74 22.25
N GLY A 100 8.04 1.51 22.14
CA GLY A 100 8.63 0.17 22.02
C GLY A 100 10.13 0.24 21.79
N PRO A 101 10.82 -0.93 21.71
CA PRO A 101 12.18 -0.97 21.21
C PRO A 101 12.24 -0.25 19.88
N GLU A 102 13.20 0.67 19.71
CA GLU A 102 13.28 1.55 18.54
C GLU A 102 13.18 0.78 17.22
N MET A 103 13.75 -0.43 17.16
CA MET A 103 13.70 -1.33 16.00
C MET A 103 12.31 -1.85 15.62
N LEU A 104 11.34 -1.87 16.53
CA LEU A 104 10.00 -2.44 16.30
C LEU A 104 8.92 -1.38 16.06
N THR A 105 9.29 -0.10 15.95
CA THR A 105 8.34 0.97 15.63
C THR A 105 7.92 0.87 14.16
N PRO A 106 6.74 1.38 13.76
CA PRO A 106 6.32 1.33 12.37
C PRO A 106 7.28 2.08 11.44
N VAL A 107 7.80 3.21 11.93
CA VAL A 107 8.80 4.07 11.28
C VAL A 107 10.09 3.27 11.04
N SER A 108 10.67 2.65 12.06
CA SER A 108 11.93 1.90 11.94
C SER A 108 11.81 0.70 11.01
N ILE A 109 10.74 -0.08 11.17
CA ILE A 109 10.50 -1.28 10.35
C ILE A 109 10.30 -0.89 8.88
N THR A 110 9.53 0.17 8.63
CA THR A 110 9.33 0.66 7.25
C THR A 110 10.64 1.17 6.67
N HIS A 111 11.45 1.89 7.44
CA HIS A 111 12.77 2.34 7.00
C HIS A 111 13.67 1.16 6.61
N GLU A 112 13.73 0.12 7.44
CA GLU A 112 14.49 -1.10 7.16
C GLU A 112 14.04 -1.77 5.85
N ILE A 113 12.72 -1.87 5.61
CA ILE A 113 12.16 -2.41 4.37
C ILE A 113 12.56 -1.55 3.16
N LEU A 114 12.41 -0.22 3.27
CA LEU A 114 12.73 0.71 2.19
C LEU A 114 14.21 0.66 1.83
N GLU A 115 15.10 0.61 2.81
CA GLU A 115 16.55 0.50 2.60
C GLU A 115 16.93 -0.85 2.00
N ARG A 116 16.39 -1.95 2.55
CA ARG A 116 16.72 -3.31 2.09
C ARG A 116 16.40 -3.53 0.62
N PHE A 117 15.28 -3.00 0.15
CA PHE A 117 14.78 -3.23 -1.21
C PHE A 117 14.99 -2.03 -2.14
N GLN A 118 15.80 -1.03 -1.73
CA GLN A 118 15.95 0.24 -2.44
C GLN A 118 16.37 0.02 -3.89
N ASP A 119 17.42 -0.78 -4.10
CA ASP A 119 18.01 -1.02 -5.42
C ASP A 119 17.12 -1.85 -6.37
N THR A 120 16.05 -2.47 -5.86
CA THR A 120 15.22 -3.42 -6.62
C THR A 120 13.76 -3.02 -6.75
N PHE A 121 13.10 -2.62 -5.67
CA PHE A 121 11.64 -2.39 -5.66
C PHE A 121 11.22 -1.06 -5.05
N THR A 122 11.93 -0.58 -4.02
CA THR A 122 11.45 0.54 -3.20
C THR A 122 12.06 1.89 -3.57
N SER A 123 12.96 1.97 -4.57
CA SER A 123 13.59 3.23 -4.99
C SER A 123 12.61 4.36 -5.33
N ARG A 124 11.40 4.01 -5.80
CA ARG A 124 10.36 4.97 -6.21
C ARG A 124 9.20 5.08 -5.22
N TRP A 125 9.26 4.36 -4.10
CA TRP A 125 8.22 4.45 -3.09
C TRP A 125 8.25 5.82 -2.43
N VAL A 126 7.09 6.47 -2.40
CA VAL A 126 6.95 7.80 -1.81
C VAL A 126 5.81 7.79 -0.81
N GLY A 127 6.03 8.46 0.32
CA GLY A 127 5.05 8.40 1.40
C GLY A 127 5.39 9.28 2.58
N HIS A 128 4.53 9.18 3.58
CA HIS A 128 4.67 9.86 4.85
C HIS A 128 5.19 8.88 5.92
N LEU A 129 6.18 9.31 6.69
CA LEU A 129 6.84 8.50 7.71
C LEU A 129 7.03 9.37 8.97
N GLY A 130 6.26 9.09 10.02
CA GLY A 130 6.37 9.77 11.31
C GLY A 130 6.02 11.27 11.30
N SER A 131 6.42 11.97 12.35
CA SER A 131 5.89 13.28 12.80
C SER A 131 6.38 14.52 12.04
N GLN A 132 6.76 14.40 10.75
CA GLN A 132 7.14 15.60 9.99
C GLN A 132 5.97 16.60 9.81
N GLN A 133 4.74 16.09 9.71
CA GLN A 133 3.47 16.85 9.71
C GLN A 133 2.32 15.85 9.50
N PHE A 134 1.30 15.83 10.35
CA PHE A 134 0.16 14.93 10.14
C PHE A 134 -0.47 15.16 8.73
N PRO A 135 -0.66 14.12 7.90
CA PRO A 135 -1.15 14.30 6.54
C PRO A 135 -2.57 14.88 6.50
N SER A 136 -2.73 15.94 5.72
CA SER A 136 -4.05 16.51 5.41
C SER A 136 -4.91 15.52 4.63
N GLN A 137 -6.24 15.73 4.64
CA GLN A 137 -7.18 14.89 3.88
C GLN A 137 -6.86 14.86 2.38
N ALA A 138 -6.39 15.97 1.81
CA ALA A 138 -5.97 16.02 0.40
C ALA A 138 -4.73 15.17 0.12
N GLN A 139 -3.78 15.12 1.07
CA GLN A 139 -2.59 14.25 0.93
C GLN A 139 -2.96 12.76 1.00
N TRP A 140 -3.91 12.39 1.86
CA TRP A 140 -4.49 11.05 1.89
C TRP A 140 -5.14 10.68 0.55
N GLU A 141 -6.01 11.55 0.03
CA GLU A 141 -6.69 11.36 -1.25
C GLU A 141 -5.70 11.25 -2.41
N GLN A 142 -4.69 12.12 -2.45
CA GLN A 142 -3.66 12.09 -3.49
C GLN A 142 -2.87 10.79 -3.44
N ALA A 143 -2.45 10.35 -2.24
CA ALA A 143 -1.66 9.14 -2.09
C ALA A 143 -2.44 7.89 -2.48
N LEU A 144 -3.70 7.76 -2.04
CA LEU A 144 -4.56 6.63 -2.41
C LEU A 144 -4.94 6.65 -3.90
N GLY A 145 -5.28 7.81 -4.45
CA GLY A 145 -5.83 7.96 -5.80
C GLY A 145 -4.82 7.84 -6.94
N SER A 146 -3.53 7.65 -6.65
CA SER A 146 -2.48 7.61 -7.68
C SER A 146 -1.37 6.61 -7.34
N CYS A 147 -1.75 5.44 -6.82
CA CYS A 147 -0.82 4.36 -6.49
C CYS A 147 -1.30 3.04 -7.12
N SER A 148 -0.34 2.15 -7.41
CA SER A 148 -0.61 0.76 -7.80
C SER A 148 -0.70 -0.17 -6.60
N GLY A 149 -0.04 0.21 -5.50
CA GLY A 149 -0.30 -0.36 -4.20
C GLY A 149 -0.06 0.65 -3.08
N PHE A 150 -0.69 0.40 -1.94
CA PHE A 150 -0.65 1.31 -0.80
C PHE A 150 -0.34 0.57 0.50
N PHE A 151 0.57 1.12 1.30
CA PHE A 151 0.94 0.58 2.60
C PHE A 151 0.59 1.55 3.73
N PHE A 152 -0.35 1.16 4.57
CA PHE A 152 -0.64 1.84 5.82
C PHE A 152 -0.11 1.02 7.00
N TYR A 153 0.64 1.67 7.89
CA TYR A 153 1.06 1.08 9.15
C TYR A 153 0.91 2.11 10.26
N GLY A 154 -0.05 1.92 11.15
CA GLY A 154 -0.35 2.86 12.23
C GLY A 154 -0.96 2.22 13.46
N MET A 155 -1.20 3.05 14.47
CA MET A 155 -1.83 2.64 15.73
C MET A 155 -3.36 2.54 15.59
N GLU A 156 -3.98 3.60 15.06
CA GLU A 156 -5.44 3.68 14.93
C GLU A 156 -5.94 2.99 13.66
N CYS A 157 -7.24 2.69 13.61
CA CYS A 157 -7.89 2.16 12.42
C CYS A 157 -7.67 3.09 11.22
N PHE A 158 -7.42 2.55 10.03
CA PHE A 158 -7.25 3.31 8.79
C PHE A 158 -8.34 4.38 8.59
N LEU A 159 -9.60 4.06 8.87
CA LEU A 159 -10.75 4.96 8.70
C LEU A 159 -10.81 6.12 9.72
N SER A 160 -9.96 6.12 10.74
CA SER A 160 -9.82 7.27 11.64
C SER A 160 -9.02 8.42 11.01
N HIS A 161 -8.23 8.14 9.99
CA HIS A 161 -7.34 9.12 9.35
C HIS A 161 -7.92 9.75 8.08
N ILE A 162 -8.90 9.10 7.45
CA ILE A 162 -9.57 9.59 6.23
C ILE A 162 -11.07 9.69 6.46
N LEU A 163 -11.67 10.82 6.07
CA LEU A 163 -13.12 10.97 6.14
C LEU A 163 -13.80 9.96 5.20
N VAL A 164 -14.75 9.20 5.74
CA VAL A 164 -15.43 8.13 4.98
C VAL A 164 -16.14 8.71 3.75
N GLU A 165 -16.75 9.89 3.87
CA GLU A 165 -17.45 10.57 2.76
C GLU A 165 -16.50 10.91 1.62
N ARG A 166 -15.24 11.24 1.93
CA ARG A 166 -14.20 11.49 0.94
C ARG A 166 -13.75 10.19 0.32
N LEU A 167 -13.44 9.17 1.13
CA LEU A 167 -13.03 7.84 0.64
C LEU A 167 -14.04 7.26 -0.36
N VAL A 168 -15.33 7.23 -0.02
CA VAL A 168 -16.37 6.64 -0.89
C VAL A 168 -16.60 7.42 -2.19
N ALA A 169 -16.17 8.69 -2.25
CA ALA A 169 -16.23 9.51 -3.46
C ALA A 169 -15.06 9.24 -4.42
N MET A 170 -14.01 8.55 -3.95
CA MET A 170 -12.82 8.25 -4.73
C MET A 170 -13.02 7.12 -5.73
N ASN A 171 -12.10 7.03 -6.69
CA ASN A 171 -11.99 5.93 -7.65
C ASN A 171 -10.60 5.31 -7.53
N LEU A 172 -10.47 4.23 -6.75
CA LEU A 172 -9.19 3.59 -6.41
C LEU A 172 -8.91 2.35 -7.27
N GLN A 173 -9.39 2.30 -8.51
CA GLN A 173 -9.25 1.14 -9.41
C GLN A 173 -7.79 0.82 -9.78
N GLU A 174 -6.92 1.83 -9.71
CA GLU A 174 -5.48 1.69 -9.94
C GLU A 174 -4.77 1.07 -8.74
N CYS A 175 -5.28 1.28 -7.52
CA CYS A 175 -4.75 0.69 -6.30
C CYS A 175 -5.10 -0.80 -6.24
N GLN A 176 -4.18 -1.63 -6.71
CA GLN A 176 -4.40 -3.07 -6.82
C GLN A 176 -4.28 -3.76 -5.46
N VAL A 177 -3.25 -3.43 -4.70
CA VAL A 177 -2.96 -4.04 -3.39
C VAL A 177 -2.90 -2.96 -2.33
N LEU A 178 -3.68 -3.11 -1.26
CA LEU A 178 -3.65 -2.23 -0.10
C LEU A 178 -3.33 -3.07 1.15
N VAL A 179 -2.22 -2.76 1.80
CA VAL A 179 -1.76 -3.42 3.03
C VAL A 179 -2.03 -2.49 4.20
N VAL A 180 -2.87 -2.92 5.14
CA VAL A 180 -3.27 -2.20 6.35
C VAL A 180 -2.77 -2.95 7.58
N LEU A 181 -1.71 -2.43 8.20
CA LEU A 181 -1.23 -2.90 9.49
C LEU A 181 -1.61 -1.87 10.56
N ASP A 182 -2.90 -1.87 10.91
CA ASP A 182 -3.49 -0.94 11.87
C ASP A 182 -3.91 -1.64 13.18
N LEU A 183 -4.68 -0.96 14.02
CA LEU A 183 -5.24 -1.47 15.27
C LEU A 183 -4.20 -1.85 16.35
N ALA A 184 -2.99 -1.29 16.25
CA ALA A 184 -2.00 -1.36 17.33
C ALA A 184 -2.32 -0.31 18.41
N ARG A 185 -2.42 -0.71 19.67
CA ARG A 185 -2.85 0.22 20.74
C ARG A 185 -1.66 0.88 21.43
N SER A 186 -1.62 2.21 21.35
CA SER A 186 -0.81 3.07 22.21
C SER A 186 -1.72 3.67 23.29
N TYR A 187 -1.14 4.22 24.36
CA TYR A 187 -1.93 4.95 25.36
C TYR A 187 -2.66 6.16 24.74
N GLN A 188 -1.98 6.87 23.83
CA GLN A 188 -2.51 8.07 23.19
C GLN A 188 -3.61 7.73 22.18
N SER A 189 -3.46 6.66 21.38
CA SER A 189 -4.51 6.21 20.46
C SER A 189 -5.76 5.75 21.19
N MET A 190 -5.62 5.05 22.32
CA MET A 190 -6.76 4.68 23.16
C MET A 190 -7.47 5.91 23.73
N LYS A 191 -6.71 6.94 24.12
CA LYS A 191 -7.28 8.20 24.63
C LYS A 191 -8.10 8.91 23.55
N ARG A 192 -7.55 9.07 22.34
CA ARG A 192 -8.28 9.69 21.21
C ARG A 192 -9.50 8.88 20.79
N HIS A 193 -9.38 7.57 20.72
CA HIS A 193 -10.50 6.69 20.39
C HIS A 193 -11.65 6.82 21.40
N LYS A 194 -11.35 6.86 22.71
CA LYS A 194 -12.36 7.09 23.76
C LYS A 194 -13.05 8.44 23.60
N GLN A 195 -12.29 9.51 23.39
CA GLN A 195 -12.85 10.86 23.18
C GLN A 195 -13.75 10.90 21.93
N SER A 196 -13.35 10.25 20.84
CA SER A 196 -14.15 10.15 19.61
C SER A 196 -15.48 9.43 19.84
N LEU A 197 -15.47 8.34 20.61
CA LEU A 197 -16.67 7.59 20.96
C LEU A 197 -17.65 8.40 21.81
N GLU A 198 -17.15 9.19 22.76
CA GLU A 198 -17.98 10.07 23.60
C GLU A 198 -18.71 11.14 22.79
N HIS A 199 -18.11 11.61 21.70
CA HIS A 199 -18.71 12.59 20.78
C HIS A 199 -19.59 11.96 19.69
N ARG A 200 -19.69 10.62 19.62
CA ARG A 200 -20.52 9.92 18.64
C ARG A 200 -21.95 9.76 19.17
N SER A 201 -22.93 10.28 18.42
CA SER A 201 -24.35 10.01 18.67
C SER A 201 -24.65 8.51 18.57
N ALA A 202 -25.41 7.95 19.53
CA ALA A 202 -25.75 6.53 19.68
C ALA A 202 -26.39 5.84 18.44
N SER A 203 -26.76 6.60 17.41
CA SER A 203 -27.39 6.13 16.18
C SER A 203 -26.43 5.86 15.00
N LYS A 204 -25.13 6.16 15.12
CA LYS A 204 -24.15 5.91 14.04
C LYS A 204 -23.46 4.55 14.24
N PRO A 205 -23.70 3.54 13.38
CA PRO A 205 -22.96 2.28 13.45
C PRO A 205 -21.45 2.53 13.31
N SER A 206 -20.62 1.82 14.08
CA SER A 206 -19.17 1.94 13.97
C SER A 206 -18.72 1.52 12.57
N LEU A 207 -18.28 2.49 11.78
CA LEU A 207 -17.70 2.24 10.46
C LEU A 207 -16.25 1.77 10.59
N GLU A 208 -15.68 1.87 11.79
CA GLU A 208 -14.31 1.46 12.13
C GLU A 208 -14.17 -0.06 12.31
N ASP A 209 -15.21 -0.82 11.94
CA ASP A 209 -15.11 -2.27 11.86
C ASP A 209 -14.25 -2.68 10.64
N PRO A 210 -13.27 -3.58 10.80
CA PRO A 210 -12.38 -3.98 9.71
C PRO A 210 -13.09 -4.54 8.48
N VAL A 211 -14.23 -5.21 8.66
CA VAL A 211 -15.03 -5.73 7.53
C VAL A 211 -15.71 -4.58 6.80
N ASN A 212 -16.26 -3.59 7.53
CA ASN A 212 -16.80 -2.38 6.90
C ASN A 212 -15.72 -1.62 6.11
N MET A 213 -14.51 -1.49 6.66
CA MET A 213 -13.36 -0.91 5.94
C MET A 213 -13.06 -1.68 4.65
N ALA A 214 -12.97 -3.00 4.70
CA ALA A 214 -12.74 -3.83 3.52
C ALA A 214 -13.85 -3.68 2.47
N ILE A 215 -15.12 -3.62 2.90
CA ILE A 215 -16.27 -3.37 2.00
C ILE A 215 -16.14 -2.01 1.32
N LEU A 216 -15.85 -0.95 2.08
CA LEU A 216 -15.72 0.41 1.52
C LEU A 216 -14.57 0.48 0.51
N LEU A 217 -13.39 -0.06 0.85
CA LEU A 217 -12.24 -0.12 -0.05
C LEU A 217 -12.51 -0.93 -1.31
N SER A 218 -13.22 -2.06 -1.19
CA SER A 218 -13.66 -2.86 -2.33
C SER A 218 -14.63 -2.08 -3.24
N LEU A 219 -15.58 -1.35 -2.64
CA LEU A 219 -16.55 -0.54 -3.38
C LEU A 219 -15.91 0.63 -4.15
N VAL A 220 -14.80 1.19 -3.68
CA VAL A 220 -14.10 2.28 -4.37
C VAL A 220 -13.10 1.76 -5.43
N GLY A 221 -12.80 0.45 -5.44
CA GLY A 221 -12.09 -0.20 -6.52
C GLY A 221 -10.79 -0.92 -6.14
N VAL A 222 -10.45 -1.01 -4.86
CA VAL A 222 -9.25 -1.74 -4.43
C VAL A 222 -9.46 -3.24 -4.68
N LYS A 223 -8.48 -3.89 -5.33
CA LYS A 223 -8.63 -5.29 -5.77
C LYS A 223 -8.29 -6.30 -4.68
N SER A 224 -7.28 -6.01 -3.86
CA SER A 224 -6.84 -6.84 -2.74
C SER A 224 -6.47 -6.00 -1.55
N ILE A 225 -7.01 -6.39 -0.39
CA ILE A 225 -6.86 -5.67 0.88
C ILE A 225 -6.35 -6.68 1.90
N LEU A 226 -5.17 -6.43 2.46
CA LEU A 226 -4.60 -7.21 3.56
C LEU A 226 -4.78 -6.38 4.82
N ALA A 227 -5.58 -6.83 5.78
CA ALA A 227 -5.90 -6.04 6.96
C ALA A 227 -5.99 -6.87 8.23
N ASN A 228 -5.75 -6.22 9.37
CA ASN A 228 -5.98 -6.81 10.68
C ASN A 228 -7.48 -6.90 11.00
N GLN A 229 -7.94 -8.05 11.48
CA GLN A 229 -9.35 -8.29 11.83
C GLN A 229 -9.69 -7.87 13.28
N TRP A 230 -8.69 -7.81 14.16
CA TRP A 230 -8.78 -7.48 15.57
C TRP A 230 -7.59 -6.64 16.04
N SER A 231 -7.74 -6.05 17.24
CA SER A 231 -6.66 -5.31 17.90
C SER A 231 -5.42 -6.16 18.07
N THR A 232 -4.26 -5.58 17.79
CA THR A 232 -2.98 -6.30 17.72
C THR A 232 -1.91 -5.61 18.56
N LEU A 233 -0.85 -6.34 18.89
CA LEU A 233 0.34 -5.75 19.48
C LEU A 233 1.22 -5.12 18.38
N LEU A 234 2.03 -4.12 18.77
CA LEU A 234 2.96 -3.45 17.86
C LEU A 234 3.96 -4.45 17.24
N GLN A 235 4.52 -5.31 18.09
CA GLN A 235 5.47 -6.36 17.70
C GLN A 235 4.90 -7.37 16.69
N ASP A 236 3.60 -7.67 16.77
CA ASP A 236 2.94 -8.58 15.82
C ASP A 236 2.84 -7.92 14.44
N ASN A 237 2.52 -6.63 14.37
CA ASN A 237 2.52 -5.89 13.11
C ASN A 237 3.94 -5.73 12.55
N ALA A 238 4.95 -5.55 13.40
CA ALA A 238 6.35 -5.47 12.97
C ALA A 238 6.82 -6.79 12.33
N LEU A 239 6.48 -7.92 12.96
CA LEU A 239 6.74 -9.26 12.41
C LEU A 239 6.00 -9.46 11.09
N ARG A 240 4.69 -9.14 11.04
CA ARG A 240 3.89 -9.25 9.82
C ARG A 240 4.46 -8.41 8.69
N ALA A 241 4.82 -7.16 8.94
CA ALA A 241 5.41 -6.27 7.94
C ALA A 241 6.69 -6.89 7.36
N SER A 242 7.60 -7.35 8.22
CA SER A 242 8.88 -7.91 7.82
C SER A 242 8.70 -9.17 6.95
N VAL A 243 7.87 -10.11 7.40
CA VAL A 243 7.61 -11.36 6.66
C VAL A 243 6.84 -11.10 5.38
N LEU A 244 5.85 -10.20 5.40
CA LEU A 244 5.02 -9.87 4.25
C LEU A 244 5.87 -9.26 3.14
N TRP A 245 6.66 -8.22 3.43
CA TRP A 245 7.44 -7.54 2.40
C TRP A 245 8.62 -8.39 1.90
N GLU A 246 9.23 -9.22 2.75
CA GLU A 246 10.21 -10.22 2.31
C GLU A 246 9.61 -11.18 1.27
N ASN A 247 8.42 -11.73 1.55
CA ASN A 247 7.80 -12.69 0.64
C ASN A 247 7.24 -12.05 -0.64
N LEU A 248 6.65 -10.85 -0.54
CA LEU A 248 6.10 -10.14 -1.69
C LEU A 248 7.19 -9.62 -2.64
N LEU A 249 8.30 -9.09 -2.10
CA LEU A 249 9.34 -8.43 -2.89
C LEU A 249 10.50 -9.36 -3.22
N ALA A 250 11.12 -9.99 -2.22
CA ALA A 250 12.31 -10.81 -2.43
C ALA A 250 11.97 -12.16 -3.07
N VAL A 251 10.98 -12.86 -2.49
CA VAL A 251 10.57 -14.18 -2.98
C VAL A 251 9.63 -14.06 -4.19
N GLY A 252 8.80 -13.03 -4.22
CA GLY A 252 7.85 -12.79 -5.30
C GLY A 252 6.58 -13.64 -5.22
N LYS A 253 6.23 -14.10 -4.02
CA LYS A 253 5.01 -14.88 -3.76
C LYS A 253 3.77 -14.00 -3.98
N PRO A 254 2.66 -14.59 -4.45
CA PRO A 254 1.40 -13.87 -4.53
C PRO A 254 0.86 -13.53 -3.12
N VAL A 255 0.01 -12.51 -3.03
CA VAL A 255 -0.56 -12.01 -1.77
C VAL A 255 -1.27 -13.10 -0.98
N GLY A 256 -2.02 -13.98 -1.65
CA GLY A 256 -2.75 -15.08 -1.00
C GLY A 256 -1.83 -16.13 -0.40
N GLU A 257 -0.75 -16.50 -1.10
CA GLU A 257 0.23 -17.46 -0.57
C GLU A 257 1.01 -16.85 0.61
N THR A 258 1.33 -15.57 0.53
CA THR A 258 2.02 -14.85 1.62
C THR A 258 1.18 -14.78 2.88
N VAL A 259 -0.12 -14.48 2.76
CA VAL A 259 -1.05 -14.46 3.91
C VAL A 259 -1.21 -15.87 4.49
N ARG A 260 -1.34 -16.90 3.65
CA ARG A 260 -1.42 -18.29 4.12
C ARG A 260 -0.17 -18.71 4.89
N LEU A 261 1.01 -18.35 4.38
CA LEU A 261 2.28 -18.60 5.05
C LEU A 261 2.35 -17.92 6.42
N LEU A 262 1.87 -16.68 6.55
CA LEU A 262 1.80 -15.97 7.83
C LEU A 262 0.84 -16.65 8.82
N GLN A 263 -0.25 -17.22 8.33
CA GLN A 263 -1.22 -17.97 9.14
C GLN A 263 -0.64 -19.34 9.58
N GLU A 264 0.14 -20.00 8.73
CA GLU A 264 0.81 -21.29 9.00
C GLU A 264 2.02 -21.12 9.95
N MET A 265 2.83 -20.08 9.76
CA MET A 265 4.06 -19.82 10.53
C MET A 265 3.83 -19.70 12.04
N ALA A 266 2.65 -19.30 12.45
CA ALA A 266 2.33 -19.16 13.86
C ALA A 266 1.50 -20.34 14.41
N GLY A 267 1.23 -21.36 13.58
CA GLY A 267 0.69 -22.66 13.98
C GLY A 267 1.76 -23.75 14.20
N ASP A 268 2.92 -23.63 13.56
CA ASP A 268 4.00 -24.65 13.54
C ASP A 268 5.02 -24.58 14.70
N GLU A 269 4.72 -23.86 15.78
CA GLU A 269 5.50 -23.97 17.05
C GLU A 269 5.34 -25.34 17.74
N ALA A 270 4.57 -26.26 17.15
CA ALA A 270 4.57 -27.66 17.49
C ALA A 270 4.97 -28.50 16.25
N VAL A 271 6.22 -28.97 16.27
CA VAL A 271 6.79 -30.06 15.46
C VAL A 271 7.71 -29.65 14.30
N ASN A 272 9.00 -29.84 14.59
CA ASN A 272 10.16 -30.05 13.71
C ASN A 272 10.99 -28.85 13.25
N GLN A 273 12.20 -28.82 13.82
CA GLN A 273 13.40 -28.25 13.21
C GLN A 273 13.75 -29.06 11.96
N ASP A 274 13.85 -28.41 10.79
CA ASP A 274 14.98 -28.63 9.88
C ASP A 274 15.12 -27.49 8.85
N GLU A 275 16.31 -27.43 8.26
CA GLU A 275 17.05 -26.24 7.82
C GLU A 275 16.54 -25.37 6.65
N ALA A 276 17.13 -24.15 6.65
CA ALA A 276 17.58 -23.34 5.52
C ALA A 276 16.64 -22.25 4.96
N SER A 277 16.41 -21.21 5.76
CA SER A 277 16.54 -19.79 5.37
C SER A 277 16.26 -18.91 6.61
N GLN A 278 17.28 -18.76 7.47
CA GLN A 278 17.05 -18.43 8.88
C GLN A 278 17.73 -17.15 9.40
N THR A 279 18.38 -16.35 8.56
CA THR A 279 19.21 -15.26 9.11
C THR A 279 18.42 -14.06 9.65
N LEU A 280 17.19 -13.81 9.14
CA LEU A 280 16.36 -12.69 9.60
C LEU A 280 15.28 -13.10 10.59
N LYS A 281 14.65 -14.25 10.32
CA LYS A 281 13.68 -14.88 11.22
C LYS A 281 14.29 -15.06 12.60
N ASP A 282 15.49 -15.62 12.68
CA ASP A 282 16.16 -15.87 13.96
C ASP A 282 16.51 -14.56 14.68
N LYS A 283 16.97 -13.53 13.96
CA LYS A 283 17.27 -12.21 14.56
C LYS A 283 16.02 -11.54 15.14
N MET A 284 14.88 -11.63 14.45
CA MET A 284 13.62 -11.10 14.97
C MET A 284 13.04 -11.98 16.09
N LEU A 285 13.11 -13.30 15.97
CA LEU A 285 12.71 -14.24 17.03
C LEU A 285 13.54 -14.05 18.30
N LEU A 286 14.85 -13.77 18.16
CA LEU A 286 15.75 -13.44 19.26
C LEU A 286 15.41 -12.08 19.90
N LEU A 287 14.97 -11.09 19.12
CA LEU A 287 14.49 -9.80 19.64
C LEU A 287 13.12 -9.91 20.34
N LEU A 288 12.28 -10.88 19.93
CA LEU A 288 10.95 -11.14 20.48
C LEU A 288 10.97 -12.12 21.68
N GLN A 289 12.13 -12.72 21.96
CA GLN A 289 12.28 -13.86 22.87
C GLN A 289 12.02 -13.62 24.37
N PRO A 290 12.08 -12.40 24.97
CA PRO A 290 11.87 -12.29 26.41
C PRO A 290 10.42 -12.49 26.89
N GLN A 291 9.42 -12.65 26.01
CA GLN A 291 8.00 -12.63 26.42
C GLN A 291 7.10 -13.70 25.77
N LEU A 292 7.68 -14.67 25.05
CA LEU A 292 6.91 -15.75 24.41
C LEU A 292 6.57 -16.88 25.40
N GLN A 293 5.88 -16.55 26.49
CA GLN A 293 5.25 -17.53 27.38
C GLN A 293 3.82 -17.11 27.70
N SER A 294 2.90 -17.37 26.76
CA SER A 294 1.48 -17.53 27.10
C SER A 294 0.74 -18.20 25.94
N SER A 295 -0.21 -19.05 26.28
CA SER A 295 -1.19 -19.80 25.49
C SER A 295 -2.08 -18.97 24.53
N LYS A 296 -1.60 -17.86 23.96
CA LYS A 296 -2.34 -16.89 23.12
C LYS A 296 -1.77 -16.74 21.70
N LEU A 297 -1.12 -17.77 21.15
CA LEU A 297 -0.52 -17.69 19.81
C LEU A 297 -1.56 -17.79 18.67
N LEU A 298 -2.62 -18.58 18.89
CA LEU A 298 -3.69 -18.87 17.91
C LEU A 298 -4.44 -17.63 17.35
N PRO A 299 -4.74 -16.58 18.14
CA PRO A 299 -5.41 -15.37 17.63
C PRO A 299 -4.52 -14.50 16.72
N THR A 300 -3.20 -14.52 16.92
CA THR A 300 -2.27 -13.65 16.19
C THR A 300 -2.07 -14.12 14.74
N THR A 301 -2.14 -15.44 14.51
CA THR A 301 -1.93 -16.06 13.20
C THR A 301 -3.05 -15.72 12.22
N LEU A 302 -4.30 -15.76 12.70
CA LEU A 302 -5.51 -15.53 11.91
C LEU A 302 -5.89 -14.06 11.78
N ASN A 303 -5.17 -13.15 12.45
CA ASN A 303 -5.56 -11.75 12.49
C ASN A 303 -5.36 -11.03 11.14
N LEU A 304 -4.39 -11.44 10.33
CA LEU A 304 -4.19 -10.87 9.00
C LEU A 304 -5.08 -11.59 7.99
N VAL A 305 -6.06 -10.87 7.46
CA VAL A 305 -7.03 -11.39 6.48
C VAL A 305 -6.81 -10.73 5.13
N LEU A 306 -6.90 -11.54 4.08
CA LEU A 306 -6.96 -11.07 2.70
C LEU A 306 -8.43 -11.00 2.24
N TYR A 307 -8.84 -9.81 1.79
CA TYR A 307 -10.07 -9.61 1.04
C TYR A 307 -9.71 -9.33 -0.43
N GLY A 308 -10.34 -10.01 -1.39
CA GLY A 308 -10.13 -9.77 -2.82
C GLY A 308 -9.31 -10.84 -3.54
N LEU A 309 -8.43 -10.43 -4.46
CA LEU A 309 -7.73 -11.33 -5.38
C LEU A 309 -6.46 -11.96 -4.78
N PRO A 310 -6.40 -13.29 -4.58
CA PRO A 310 -5.23 -13.94 -3.97
C PRO A 310 -4.01 -14.06 -4.90
N HIS A 311 -4.21 -13.98 -6.22
CA HIS A 311 -3.19 -14.23 -7.23
C HIS A 311 -2.53 -12.94 -7.75
N GLN A 312 -2.32 -11.96 -6.89
CA GLN A 312 -1.56 -10.74 -7.22
C GLN A 312 -0.14 -10.82 -6.69
N ALA A 313 0.85 -10.44 -7.50
CA ALA A 313 2.25 -10.42 -7.12
C ALA A 313 2.87 -9.03 -7.42
N VAL A 314 3.68 -8.52 -6.50
CA VAL A 314 4.24 -7.15 -6.56
C VAL A 314 5.52 -7.14 -7.36
N GLY A 315 5.48 -6.80 -8.66
CA GLY A 315 6.58 -7.02 -9.61
C GLY A 315 7.13 -5.76 -10.24
#